data_AF-A0A524FX63-F1
#
_entry.id   AF-A0A524FX63-F1
#
_cell.length_a   1.000
_cell.length_b   1.000
_cell.length_c   1.000
_cell.angle_alpha   90.00
_cell.angle_beta   90.00
_cell.angle_gamma   90.00
#
_symmetry.space_group_name_H-M   'P 1'
#
loop_
_entity.id
_entity.type
_entity.pdbx_description
1 polymer ?
#
loop_
_entity_poly.entity_id
_entity_poly.type
_entity_poly.pdbx_seq_one_letter_code
_entity_poly.pdbx_strand_id
1 'polypeptide(L)'
;MRRGSLKGYSGSINRVVKIKGERMEYFINGSPDMTFEEALRDSWPWEDRDKKTKVRIVSDTGEDVTKSTLVSHEGTVLVEFIS
;
A
#
# COMPACT_ATOMS: atom_id res chain seq x y z
N MET A 1 23.88 1.63 -26.39
CA MET A 1 22.49 1.28 -26.02
C MET A 1 22.00 2.27 -24.98
N ARG A 2 20.95 3.04 -25.30
CA ARG A 2 20.39 4.05 -24.39
C ARG A 2 19.75 3.35 -23.19
N ARG A 3 20.15 3.73 -21.98
CA ARG A 3 19.38 3.49 -20.74
C ARG A 3 17.98 4.07 -20.96
N GLY A 4 16.97 3.21 -21.07
CA GLY A 4 15.59 3.66 -21.00
C GLY A 4 15.35 4.21 -19.60
N SER A 5 15.22 5.53 -19.47
CA SER A 5 14.69 6.11 -18.25
C SER A 5 13.27 5.60 -18.07
N LEU A 6 12.92 5.15 -16.86
CA LEU A 6 11.55 4.91 -16.39
C LEU A 6 10.76 6.25 -16.36
N LYS A 7 10.62 6.89 -17.52
CA LYS A 7 9.66 7.97 -17.75
C LYS A 7 8.36 7.29 -18.16
N GLY A 8 7.33 7.34 -17.32
CA GLY A 8 5.98 7.19 -17.88
C GLY A 8 4.89 6.55 -17.04
N TYR A 9 5.00 6.40 -15.71
CA TYR A 9 3.76 6.29 -14.94
C TYR A 9 3.31 7.70 -14.50
N SER A 10 2.72 8.43 -15.45
CA SER A 10 1.85 9.56 -15.11
C SER A 10 0.43 9.01 -14.91
N GLY A 11 0.12 8.56 -13.71
CA GLY A 11 -1.20 7.98 -13.39
C GLY A 11 -1.25 7.50 -11.95
N SER A 12 -2.46 7.40 -11.39
CA SER A 12 -2.68 6.78 -10.08
C SER A 12 -2.67 5.26 -10.23
N ILE A 13 -2.09 4.58 -9.24
CA ILE A 13 -2.17 3.13 -9.10
C ILE A 13 -3.11 2.81 -7.95
N ASN A 14 -4.02 1.86 -8.18
CA ASN A 14 -4.87 1.31 -7.14
C ASN A 14 -4.23 0.02 -6.59
N ARG A 15 -4.30 -0.17 -5.27
CA ARG A 15 -3.90 -1.38 -4.57
C ARG A 15 -5.01 -1.86 -3.65
N VAL A 16 -5.14 -3.18 -3.58
CA VAL A 16 -6.06 -3.84 -2.64
C VAL A 16 -5.31 -4.04 -1.34
N VAL A 17 -5.91 -3.60 -0.23
CA VAL A 17 -5.41 -3.85 1.11
C VAL A 17 -6.46 -4.57 1.94
N LYS A 18 -6.02 -5.42 2.85
CA LYS A 18 -6.90 -6.23 3.69
C LYS A 18 -6.36 -6.29 5.11
N ILE A 19 -7.21 -6.14 6.13
CA ILE A 19 -6.75 -6.36 7.50
C ILE A 19 -6.46 -7.85 7.68
N LYS A 20 -5.29 -8.17 8.23
CA LYS A 20 -4.90 -9.56 8.48
C LYS A 20 -5.91 -10.23 9.43
N GLY A 21 -6.49 -11.33 8.98
CA GLY A 21 -7.51 -12.09 9.73
C GLY A 21 -8.95 -11.65 9.49
N GLU A 22 -9.18 -10.54 8.77
CA GLU A 22 -10.52 -10.12 8.38
C GLU A 22 -10.88 -10.61 6.98
N ARG A 23 -12.14 -10.45 6.56
CA ARG A 23 -12.59 -10.76 5.19
C ARG A 23 -12.71 -9.53 4.29
N MET A 24 -12.80 -8.34 4.89
CA MET A 24 -13.05 -7.11 4.16
C MET A 24 -11.80 -6.63 3.41
N GLU A 25 -12.01 -6.19 2.17
CA GLU A 25 -10.98 -5.61 1.32
C GLU A 25 -11.26 -4.12 1.15
N TYR A 26 -10.18 -3.35 1.07
CA TYR A 26 -10.20 -1.91 0.90
C TYR A 26 -9.30 -1.54 -0.27
N PHE A 27 -9.53 -0.38 -0.85
CA PHE A 27 -8.70 0.14 -1.93
C PHE A 27 -7.94 1.37 -1.45
N ILE A 28 -6.64 1.37 -1.70
CA ILE A 28 -5.82 2.57 -1.59
C ILE A 28 -5.41 3.01 -2.98
N ASN A 29 -5.31 4.31 -3.18
CA ASN A 29 -4.81 4.90 -4.42
C ASN A 29 -3.65 5.84 -4.12
N GLY A 30 -2.76 6.01 -5.09
CA GLY A 30 -1.63 6.92 -4.96
C GLY A 30 -0.77 6.94 -6.20
N SER A 31 0.24 7.81 -6.19
CA SER A 31 1.26 7.82 -7.23
C SER A 31 2.11 6.54 -7.16
N PRO A 32 2.68 6.06 -8.29
CA PRO A 32 3.45 4.81 -8.34
C PRO A 32 4.66 4.78 -7.39
N ASP A 33 5.25 5.95 -7.14
CA ASP A 33 6.40 6.21 -6.30
C ASP A 33 6.04 6.46 -4.82
N MET A 34 4.76 6.65 -4.53
CA MET A 34 4.27 6.74 -3.15
C MET A 34 4.45 5.39 -2.45
N THR A 35 4.76 5.41 -1.17
CA THR A 35 4.84 4.18 -0.36
C THR A 35 3.45 3.64 -0.03
N PHE A 36 3.36 2.35 0.29
CA PHE A 36 2.11 1.76 0.79
C PHE A 36 1.59 2.48 2.03
N GLU A 37 2.46 2.89 2.95
CA GLU A 37 2.05 3.65 4.13
C GLU A 37 1.44 5.00 3.75
N GLU A 38 2.10 5.80 2.92
CA GLU A 38 1.60 7.12 2.51
C GLU A 38 0.23 7.00 1.83
N ALA A 39 0.10 6.09 0.87
CA ALA A 39 -1.16 5.86 0.15
C ALA A 39 -2.29 5.40 1.09
N LEU A 40 -1.97 4.58 2.09
CA LEU A 40 -2.93 4.14 3.10
C LEU A 40 -3.35 5.28 4.04
N ARG A 41 -2.44 6.18 4.41
CA ARG A 41 -2.79 7.35 5.25
C ARG A 41 -3.72 8.31 4.52
N ASP A 42 -3.45 8.54 3.23
CA ASP A 42 -4.27 9.39 2.38
C ASP A 42 -5.67 8.77 2.18
N SER A 43 -5.71 7.49 1.82
CA SER A 43 -6.94 6.72 1.56
C SER A 43 -7.52 6.01 2.79
N TRP A 44 -7.19 6.46 4.00
CA TRP A 44 -7.47 5.72 5.24
C TRP A 44 -8.93 5.26 5.36
N PRO A 45 -9.21 3.96 5.29
CA PRO A 45 -10.57 3.47 5.13
C PRO A 45 -11.26 3.10 6.45
N TRP A 46 -10.56 3.19 7.60
CA TRP A 46 -11.08 2.74 8.89
C TRP A 46 -11.51 3.92 9.76
N GLU A 47 -12.82 4.12 9.88
CA GLU A 47 -13.40 5.20 10.70
C GLU A 47 -13.16 4.98 12.21
N ASP A 48 -13.12 3.72 12.66
CA ASP A 48 -12.94 3.36 14.08
C ASP A 48 -11.49 3.48 14.57
N ARG A 49 -10.55 3.88 13.70
CA ARG A 49 -9.11 3.94 14.02
C ARG A 49 -8.50 5.26 13.57
N ASP A 50 -7.62 5.82 14.38
CA ASP A 50 -6.91 7.05 14.05
C ASP A 50 -5.94 6.81 12.87
N LYS A 51 -5.90 7.77 11.92
CA LYS A 51 -4.91 7.80 10.84
C LYS A 51 -3.46 7.79 11.30
N LYS A 52 -3.16 7.94 12.59
CA LYS A 52 -1.83 7.84 13.21
C LYS A 52 -1.54 6.48 13.82
N THR A 53 -2.50 5.55 13.84
CA THR A 53 -2.30 4.19 14.35
C THR A 53 -1.13 3.54 13.61
N LYS A 54 -0.19 2.96 14.35
CA LYS A 54 0.94 2.27 13.72
C LYS A 54 0.45 1.03 12.99
N VAL A 55 0.95 0.85 11.78
CA VAL A 55 0.60 -0.28 10.92
C VAL A 55 1.85 -0.88 10.32
N ARG A 56 1.79 -2.17 10.05
CA ARG A 56 2.74 -2.90 9.22
C ARG A 56 1.98 -3.48 8.04
N ILE A 57 2.52 -3.30 6.84
CA ILE A 57 1.90 -3.77 5.61
C ILE A 57 2.78 -4.90 5.07
N VAL A 58 2.20 -6.07 4.89
CA VAL A 58 2.91 -7.27 4.46
C VAL A 58 2.31 -7.86 3.19
N SER A 59 3.14 -8.45 2.33
CA SER A 59 2.67 -9.22 1.18
C SER A 59 1.93 -10.50 1.62
N ASP A 60 1.34 -11.20 0.66
CA ASP A 60 0.81 -12.56 0.83
C ASP A 60 1.89 -13.58 1.26
N THR A 61 3.14 -13.37 0.85
CA THR A 61 4.31 -14.17 1.26
C THR A 61 4.86 -13.78 2.64
N GLY A 62 4.35 -12.71 3.27
CA GLY A 62 4.77 -12.23 4.58
C GLY A 62 5.96 -11.27 4.59
N GLU A 63 6.38 -10.77 3.42
CA GLU A 63 7.41 -9.73 3.29
C GLU A 63 6.87 -8.38 3.78
N ASP A 64 7.67 -7.61 4.51
CA ASP A 64 7.30 -6.25 4.92
C ASP A 64 7.45 -5.28 3.74
N VAL A 65 6.33 -4.73 3.28
CA VAL A 65 6.27 -3.80 2.16
C VAL A 65 5.80 -2.41 2.58
N THR A 66 5.78 -2.11 3.89
CA THR A 66 5.27 -0.85 4.45
C THR A 66 5.89 0.39 3.80
N LYS A 67 7.21 0.34 3.57
CA LYS A 67 8.00 1.42 2.98
C LYS A 67 8.31 1.22 1.50
N SER A 68 7.80 0.15 0.91
CA SER A 68 7.95 -0.13 -0.52
C SER A 68 6.99 0.75 -1.32
N THR A 69 7.38 1.11 -2.55
CA THR A 69 6.55 1.92 -3.44
C THR A 69 5.36 1.13 -3.98
N LEU A 70 4.24 1.77 -4.31
CA LEU A 70 3.07 1.06 -4.85
C LEU A 70 3.39 0.25 -6.10
N VAL A 71 4.29 0.74 -6.96
CA VAL A 71 4.70 0.03 -8.19
C VAL A 71 5.56 -1.21 -7.92
N SER A 72 6.19 -1.30 -6.73
CA SER A 72 7.10 -2.41 -6.40
C SER A 72 6.39 -3.74 -6.11
N HIS A 73 5.08 -3.68 -5.83
CA HIS A 73 4.29 -4.86 -5.52
C HIS A 73 2.94 -4.79 -6.24
N GLU A 74 2.55 -5.90 -6.87
CA GLU A 74 1.24 -6.08 -7.48
C GLU A 74 0.46 -7.10 -6.68
N GLY A 75 -0.85 -6.87 -6.50
CA GLY A 75 -1.73 -7.76 -5.75
C GLY A 75 -2.23 -7.17 -4.44
N THR A 76 -2.72 -8.06 -3.56
CA THR A 76 -3.31 -7.71 -2.28
C THR A 76 -2.26 -7.74 -1.18
N VAL A 77 -2.15 -6.66 -0.42
CA VAL A 77 -1.32 -6.61 0.79
C VAL A 77 -2.17 -6.71 2.05
N LEU A 78 -1.58 -7.23 3.11
CA LEU A 78 -2.20 -7.40 4.40
C LEU A 78 -1.74 -6.29 5.36
N VAL A 79 -2.68 -5.72 6.11
CA VAL A 79 -2.43 -4.69 7.11
C VAL A 79 -2.51 -5.32 8.49
N GLU A 80 -1.42 -5.18 9.24
CA GLU A 80 -1.30 -5.55 10.64
C GLU A 80 -1.25 -4.27 11.47
N PHE A 81 -2.19 -4.10 12.41
CA PHE A 81 -2.11 -3.01 13.37
C PHE A 81 -1.16 -3.39 14.50
N ILE A 82 -0.25 -2.49 14.85
CA ILE A 82 0.76 -2.71 15.89
C ILE A 82 0.60 -1.67 17.00
N SER A 83 0.84 -2.09 18.25
CA SER A 83 0.76 -1.24 19.45
C SER A 83 2.01 -0.36 19.64
#